data_AF-A0A8H4RGZ2-F1
#
_entry.id   AF-A0A8H4RGZ2-F1
#
_cell.length_a   1.000
_cell.length_b   1.000
_cell.length_c   1.000
_cell.angle_alpha   90.00
_cell.angle_beta   90.00
_cell.angle_gamma   90.00
#
_symmetry.space_group_name_H-M   'P 1'
#
loop_
_entity.id
_entity.type
_entity.pdbx_description
1 polymer ?
#
loop_
_entity_poly.entity_id
_entity_poly.type
_entity_poly.pdbx_seq_one_letter_code
_entity_poly.pdbx_strand_id
1 'polypeptide(L)'
;MPFYHVQHSVSLDASQRQSLPTKITHLHSTTFNAPSLFVNIKFSPSPSGQDSNEEHYFIGGKLKASGQTNVIFAYVRGGGSRSQSAFDKLAEEVEKIWDEVTGLKGSLQAVFIVSGIVARERGLRIPPVGEEGKWMDDNWSEFERRVAGGDEDFRGLVEEVDEAALVYMAWSYVKDISSGYQVAIRMPPSNRPVTDVTSDDITCNVNGNNVPSGVSTAIATEGDAIKVQIRAKDFLKGAQSTTIETIEV
;
A
#
# COMPACT_ATOMS: atom_id res chain seq x y z
N MET A 1 2.85 11.29 4.68
CA MET A 1 3.46 12.56 4.24
C MET A 1 4.98 12.45 4.04
N PRO A 2 5.51 11.43 3.33
CA PRO A 2 6.85 11.56 2.74
C PRO A 2 6.80 12.41 1.45
N PHE A 3 7.99 12.82 1.01
CA PHE A 3 8.21 13.39 -0.32
C PHE A 3 9.37 12.67 -1.01
N TYR A 4 9.13 12.09 -2.17
CA TYR A 4 10.15 11.48 -3.01
C TYR A 4 10.45 12.41 -4.17
N HIS A 5 11.71 12.78 -4.33
CA HIS A 5 12.19 13.53 -5.48
C HIS A 5 13.03 12.61 -6.36
N VAL A 6 12.53 12.32 -7.55
CA VAL A 6 13.19 11.49 -8.56
C VAL A 6 13.88 12.41 -9.55
N GLN A 7 15.20 12.55 -9.44
CA GLN A 7 16.03 13.17 -10.45
C GLN A 7 16.44 12.09 -11.45
N HIS A 8 16.11 12.27 -12.72
CA HIS A 8 16.38 11.24 -13.73
C HIS A 8 16.85 11.82 -15.06
N SER A 9 17.86 11.20 -15.65
CA SER A 9 18.34 11.48 -17.01
C SER A 9 17.84 10.44 -18.01
N VAL A 10 17.34 9.30 -17.53
CA VAL A 10 16.72 8.28 -18.39
C VAL A 10 15.38 8.78 -18.92
N SER A 11 15.11 8.48 -20.20
CA SER A 11 13.78 8.72 -20.77
C SER A 11 12.82 7.65 -20.25
N LEU A 12 11.87 8.07 -19.43
CA LEU A 12 10.80 7.20 -18.94
C LEU A 12 9.62 7.30 -19.91
N ASP A 13 8.98 6.19 -20.26
CA ASP A 13 7.72 6.22 -21.00
C ASP A 13 6.52 6.51 -20.06
N ALA A 14 5.30 6.57 -20.62
CA ALA A 14 4.11 6.85 -19.82
C ALA A 14 3.79 5.73 -18.80
N SER A 15 4.02 4.47 -19.17
CA SER A 15 3.83 3.31 -18.29
C SER A 15 4.84 3.33 -17.14
N GLN A 16 6.10 3.61 -17.43
CA GLN A 16 7.17 3.72 -16.44
C GLN A 16 6.94 4.91 -15.49
N ARG A 17 6.56 6.07 -16.04
CA ARG A 17 6.21 7.26 -15.25
C ARG A 17 5.03 7.03 -14.32
N GLN A 18 4.13 6.12 -14.65
CA GLN A 18 3.01 5.73 -13.79
C GLN A 18 3.40 4.61 -12.80
N SER A 19 4.13 3.59 -13.26
CA SER A 19 4.45 2.42 -12.45
C SER A 19 5.42 2.74 -11.31
N LEU A 20 6.37 3.65 -11.53
CA LEU A 20 7.35 4.03 -10.51
C LEU A 20 6.67 4.66 -9.28
N PRO A 21 5.85 5.72 -9.41
CA PRO A 21 5.21 6.31 -8.25
C PRO A 21 4.20 5.34 -7.61
N THR A 22 3.45 4.56 -8.40
CA THR A 22 2.52 3.57 -7.84
C THR A 22 3.22 2.55 -6.93
N LYS A 23 4.36 1.99 -7.36
CA LYS A 23 5.12 1.02 -6.57
C LYS A 23 5.78 1.65 -5.33
N ILE A 24 6.37 2.84 -5.46
CA ILE A 24 6.97 3.55 -4.32
C ILE A 24 5.91 3.93 -3.29
N THR A 25 4.75 4.41 -3.74
CA THR A 25 3.61 4.72 -2.86
C THR A 25 3.17 3.48 -2.10
N HIS A 26 2.93 2.37 -2.79
CA HIS A 26 2.56 1.11 -2.15
C HIS A 26 3.61 0.63 -1.12
N LEU A 27 4.89 0.65 -1.48
CA LEU A 27 5.99 0.30 -0.58
C LEU A 27 6.00 1.19 0.67
N HIS A 28 5.87 2.51 0.51
CA HIS A 28 5.90 3.42 1.65
C HIS A 28 4.68 3.25 2.56
N SER A 29 3.49 3.17 1.97
CA SER A 29 2.23 3.02 2.70
C SER A 29 2.21 1.74 3.53
N THR A 30 2.63 0.62 2.95
CA THR A 30 2.70 -0.67 3.66
C THR A 30 3.80 -0.71 4.72
N THR A 31 4.97 -0.09 4.45
CA THR A 31 6.10 -0.10 5.40
C THR A 31 5.83 0.76 6.64
N PHE A 32 5.14 1.89 6.47
CA PHE A 32 4.98 2.89 7.55
C PHE A 32 3.54 3.14 7.97
N ASN A 33 2.60 2.32 7.50
CA ASN A 33 1.16 2.45 7.72
C ASN A 33 0.66 3.88 7.44
N ALA A 34 1.13 4.44 6.33
CA ALA A 34 0.85 5.81 5.91
C ALA A 34 -0.19 5.80 4.77
N PRO A 35 -1.22 6.66 4.81
CA PRO A 35 -2.23 6.67 3.76
C PRO A 35 -1.63 7.11 2.42
N SER A 36 -2.02 6.44 1.33
CA SER A 36 -1.38 6.57 0.02
C SER A 36 -1.46 8.00 -0.54
N LEU A 37 -2.56 8.71 -0.28
CA LEU A 37 -2.78 10.10 -0.69
C LEU A 37 -1.63 11.04 -0.26
N PHE A 38 -1.02 10.75 0.88
CA PHE A 38 0.03 11.60 1.45
C PHE A 38 1.45 11.17 1.04
N VAL A 39 1.61 10.25 0.09
CA VAL A 39 2.91 9.88 -0.47
C VAL A 39 3.15 10.69 -1.73
N ASN A 40 3.95 11.76 -1.60
CA ASN A 40 4.22 12.68 -2.69
C ASN A 40 5.44 12.23 -3.49
N ILE A 41 5.35 12.25 -4.81
CA ILE A 41 6.45 11.87 -5.70
C ILE A 41 6.53 12.89 -6.82
N LYS A 42 7.72 13.48 -7.02
CA LYS A 42 7.98 14.45 -8.09
C LYS A 42 9.15 14.00 -8.94
N PHE A 43 8.98 14.08 -10.25
CA PHE A 43 10.05 13.89 -11.22
C PHE A 43 10.69 15.22 -11.58
N SER A 44 12.02 15.24 -11.64
CA SER A 44 12.80 16.31 -12.26
C SER A 44 13.71 15.68 -13.32
N PRO A 45 13.57 16.06 -14.60
CA PRO A 45 14.53 15.63 -15.60
C PRO A 45 15.89 16.26 -15.27
N SER A 46 16.94 15.45 -15.32
CA SER A 46 18.33 15.88 -15.28
C SER A 46 18.84 15.88 -16.72
N PRO A 47 19.22 17.04 -17.28
CA PRO A 47 19.64 17.11 -18.67
C PRO A 47 20.83 16.20 -18.94
N SER A 48 20.82 15.57 -20.12
CA SER A 48 21.87 14.67 -20.59
C SER A 48 22.65 15.34 -21.72
N GLY A 49 23.61 16.20 -21.40
CA GLY A 49 24.36 16.93 -22.41
C GLY A 49 25.58 17.69 -21.89
N GLN A 50 26.20 18.40 -22.82
CA GLN A 50 27.44 19.17 -22.66
C GLN A 50 27.19 20.69 -22.78
N ASP A 51 25.96 21.17 -22.59
CA ASP A 51 25.73 22.61 -22.56
C ASP A 51 26.17 23.23 -21.23
N SER A 52 26.76 24.43 -21.28
CA SER A 52 27.40 25.09 -20.13
C SER A 52 26.44 25.57 -19.03
N ASN A 53 25.13 25.36 -19.21
CA ASN A 53 24.08 25.66 -18.23
C ASN A 53 23.40 24.39 -17.68
N GLU A 54 23.92 23.20 -17.99
CA GLU A 54 23.35 21.94 -17.51
C GLU A 54 23.77 21.62 -16.07
N GLU A 55 22.87 20.93 -15.35
CA GLU A 55 23.16 20.40 -14.02
C GLU A 55 24.16 19.23 -14.13
N HIS A 56 25.45 19.54 -14.12
CA HIS A 56 26.52 18.54 -14.12
C HIS A 56 26.58 17.77 -12.81
N TYR A 57 26.74 16.45 -12.91
CA TYR A 57 26.94 15.59 -11.74
C TYR A 57 28.41 15.20 -11.58
N PHE A 58 28.97 15.47 -10.40
CA PHE A 58 30.37 15.18 -10.07
C PHE A 58 30.48 14.11 -8.98
N ILE A 59 31.38 13.15 -9.16
CA ILE A 59 31.68 12.09 -8.19
C ILE A 59 33.17 12.19 -7.85
N GLY A 60 33.49 12.35 -6.57
CA GLY A 60 34.88 12.50 -6.12
C GLY A 60 35.62 13.67 -6.79
N GLY A 61 34.90 14.76 -7.08
CA GLY A 61 35.46 15.94 -7.77
C GLY A 61 35.63 15.79 -9.29
N LYS A 62 35.18 14.69 -9.90
CA LYS A 62 35.27 14.47 -11.35
C LYS A 62 33.88 14.43 -11.97
N LEU A 63 33.74 15.06 -13.14
CA LEU A 63 32.51 14.98 -13.93
C LEU A 63 32.20 13.50 -14.21
N LYS A 64 30.96 13.08 -13.99
CA LYS A 64 30.55 11.70 -14.26
C LYS A 64 30.67 11.44 -15.75
N ALA A 65 31.48 10.45 -16.13
CA ALA A 65 31.83 10.20 -17.53
C ALA A 65 30.63 9.90 -18.44
N SER A 66 29.55 9.31 -17.90
CA SER A 66 28.33 9.02 -18.66
C SER A 66 27.49 10.25 -18.96
N GLY A 67 27.69 11.38 -18.28
CA GLY A 67 26.78 12.55 -18.30
C GLY A 67 25.40 12.28 -17.69
N GLN A 68 24.96 11.03 -17.64
CA GLN A 68 23.68 10.58 -17.11
C GLN A 68 23.77 10.22 -15.63
N THR A 69 22.90 10.83 -14.82
CA THR A 69 22.72 10.48 -13.41
C THR A 69 21.24 10.35 -13.08
N ASN A 70 20.91 9.36 -12.26
CA ASN A 70 19.59 9.21 -11.67
C ASN A 70 19.78 9.11 -10.16
N VAL A 71 19.03 9.90 -9.38
CA VAL A 71 19.09 9.92 -7.92
C VAL A 71 17.67 10.04 -7.38
N ILE A 72 17.37 9.30 -6.31
CA ILE A 72 16.10 9.47 -5.60
C ILE A 72 16.39 10.00 -4.20
N PHE A 73 15.75 11.11 -3.83
CA PHE A 73 15.73 11.60 -2.45
C PHE A 73 14.39 11.25 -1.83
N ALA A 74 14.40 10.44 -0.77
CA ALA A 74 13.23 10.13 0.02
C ALA A 74 13.27 10.96 1.31
N TYR A 75 12.50 12.05 1.34
CA TYR A 75 12.29 12.85 2.54
C TYR A 75 11.22 12.19 3.38
N VAL A 76 11.64 11.59 4.49
CA VAL A 76 10.78 10.78 5.35
C VAL A 76 10.80 11.32 6.77
N ARG A 77 9.80 10.91 7.55
CA ARG A 77 9.74 11.23 8.96
C ARG A 77 10.59 10.23 9.74
N GLY A 78 11.47 10.72 10.59
CA GLY A 78 12.23 9.88 11.54
C GLY A 78 11.43 9.56 12.81
N GLY A 79 11.92 8.62 13.61
CA GLY A 79 11.43 8.32 14.96
C GLY A 79 10.46 7.15 15.08
N GLY A 80 10.26 6.67 16.31
CA GLY A 80 9.37 5.55 16.62
C GLY A 80 9.92 4.23 16.07
N SER A 81 9.09 3.47 15.35
CA SER A 81 9.47 2.22 14.69
C SER A 81 10.36 2.41 13.44
N ARG A 82 10.64 3.65 13.05
CA ARG A 82 11.43 3.98 11.85
C ARG A 82 12.93 4.01 12.17
N SER A 83 13.49 2.81 12.33
CA SER A 83 14.92 2.58 12.61
C SER A 83 15.80 2.80 11.38
N GLN A 84 17.13 2.90 11.59
CA GLN A 84 18.10 2.91 10.49
C GLN A 84 17.92 1.68 9.59
N SER A 85 17.77 0.48 10.17
CA SER A 85 17.55 -0.75 9.39
C SER A 85 16.27 -0.74 8.55
N ALA A 86 15.20 -0.08 9.02
CA ALA A 86 13.98 0.09 8.23
C ALA A 86 14.22 1.04 7.04
N PHE A 87 15.03 2.09 7.23
CA PHE A 87 15.41 3.00 6.16
C PHE A 87 16.40 2.39 5.16
N ASP A 88 17.36 1.60 5.62
CA ASP A 88 18.28 0.86 4.74
C ASP A 88 17.50 -0.09 3.84
N LYS A 89 16.54 -0.83 4.43
CA LYS A 89 15.65 -1.71 3.66
C LYS A 89 14.75 -0.92 2.69
N LEU A 90 14.22 0.23 3.11
CA LEU A 90 13.43 1.09 2.23
C LEU A 90 14.26 1.53 1.01
N ALA A 91 15.51 1.94 1.21
CA ALA A 91 16.41 2.34 0.13
C ALA A 91 16.65 1.17 -0.85
N GLU A 92 16.98 -0.02 -0.33
CA GLU A 92 17.19 -1.23 -1.14
C GLU A 92 15.95 -1.59 -1.97
N GLU A 93 14.75 -1.53 -1.39
CA GLU A 93 13.51 -1.84 -2.10
C GLU A 93 13.15 -0.77 -3.16
N VAL A 94 13.48 0.51 -2.91
CA VAL A 94 13.33 1.57 -3.92
C VAL A 94 14.29 1.35 -5.11
N GLU A 95 15.54 0.92 -4.85
CA GLU A 95 16.49 0.55 -5.90
C GLU A 95 15.95 -0.62 -6.75
N LYS A 96 15.40 -1.66 -6.11
CA LYS A 96 14.76 -2.79 -6.81
C LYS A 96 13.58 -2.34 -7.67
N ILE A 97 12.72 -1.47 -7.15
CA ILE A 97 11.59 -0.90 -7.90
C ILE A 97 12.08 -0.13 -9.13
N TRP A 98 13.14 0.68 -8.99
CA TRP A 98 13.73 1.39 -10.11
C TRP A 98 14.23 0.43 -11.20
N ASP A 99 15.01 -0.58 -10.81
CA ASP A 99 15.55 -1.58 -11.72
C ASP A 99 14.45 -2.36 -12.44
N GLU A 100 13.37 -2.72 -11.72
CA GLU A 100 12.21 -3.40 -12.28
C GLU A 100 11.47 -2.54 -13.31
N VAL A 101 11.16 -1.28 -12.97
CA VAL A 101 10.34 -0.41 -13.82
C VAL A 101 11.11 0.09 -15.03
N THR A 102 12.39 0.44 -14.85
CA THR A 102 13.21 0.98 -15.94
C THR A 102 13.84 -0.10 -16.81
N GLY A 103 14.05 -1.31 -16.25
CA GLY A 103 14.87 -2.35 -16.87
C GLY A 103 16.37 -2.02 -16.92
N LEU A 104 16.80 -0.90 -16.30
CA LEU A 104 18.15 -0.36 -16.38
C LEU A 104 18.91 -0.61 -15.08
N LYS A 105 19.27 -1.88 -14.83
CA LYS A 105 19.98 -2.28 -13.61
C LYS A 105 21.26 -1.49 -13.39
N GLY A 106 21.41 -0.92 -12.18
CA GLY A 106 22.59 -0.14 -11.81
C GLY A 106 22.67 1.26 -12.45
N SER A 107 21.60 1.72 -13.11
CA SER A 107 21.52 3.10 -13.63
C SER A 107 21.19 4.14 -12.55
N LEU A 108 20.67 3.69 -11.40
CA LEU A 108 20.44 4.54 -10.24
C LEU A 108 21.75 4.76 -9.48
N GLN A 109 22.13 6.01 -9.31
CA GLN A 109 23.39 6.37 -8.64
C GLN A 109 23.29 6.25 -7.12
N ALA A 110 22.13 6.61 -6.55
CA ALA A 110 21.88 6.57 -5.13
C ALA A 110 20.37 6.73 -4.82
N VAL A 111 19.96 6.13 -3.71
CA VAL A 111 18.76 6.51 -2.97
C VAL A 111 19.19 7.13 -1.64
N PHE A 112 18.84 8.40 -1.42
CA PHE A 112 19.11 9.10 -0.17
C PHE A 112 17.86 9.11 0.70
N ILE A 113 17.95 8.53 1.90
CA ILE A 113 16.91 8.67 2.91
C ILE A 113 17.24 9.89 3.78
N VAL A 114 16.41 10.92 3.69
CA VAL A 114 16.53 12.13 4.50
C VAL A 114 15.46 12.10 5.58
N SER A 115 15.84 11.61 6.77
CA SER A 115 14.93 11.50 7.91
C SER A 115 14.89 12.80 8.72
N GLY A 116 13.76 13.50 8.72
CA GLY A 116 13.61 14.73 9.50
C GLY A 116 12.49 15.67 9.06
N ILE A 117 11.54 15.21 8.25
CA ILE A 117 10.51 16.08 7.71
C ILE A 117 9.50 16.52 8.79
N VAL A 118 9.26 17.84 8.84
CA VAL A 118 8.14 18.47 9.54
C VAL A 118 7.42 19.33 8.50
N ALA A 119 6.13 19.09 8.28
CA ALA A 119 5.40 19.72 7.20
C ALA A 119 3.91 19.93 7.54
N ARG A 120 3.26 20.78 6.75
CA ARG A 120 1.80 20.79 6.57
C ARG A 120 1.49 20.47 5.12
N GLU A 121 0.58 19.54 4.90
CA GLU A 121 0.18 19.07 3.57
C GLU A 121 -1.33 19.23 3.42
N ARG A 122 -1.77 19.89 2.34
CA ARG A 122 -3.18 20.23 2.11
C ARG A 122 -3.86 20.93 3.30
N GLY A 123 -3.09 21.69 4.09
CA GLY A 123 -3.58 22.36 5.29
C GLY A 123 -3.60 21.49 6.56
N LEU A 124 -3.23 20.22 6.49
CA LEU A 124 -3.17 19.30 7.63
C LEU A 124 -1.74 19.24 8.17
N ARG A 125 -1.56 19.22 9.50
CA ARG A 125 -0.24 18.96 10.10
C ARG A 125 0.17 17.51 9.84
N ILE A 126 1.46 17.26 9.71
CA ILE A 126 1.98 15.89 9.75
C ILE A 126 1.55 15.19 11.06
N PRO A 127 1.12 13.92 11.03
CA PRO A 127 0.84 13.18 12.26
C PRO A 127 2.04 13.19 13.19
N PRO A 128 1.84 13.19 14.52
CA PRO A 128 2.89 12.82 15.47
C PRO A 128 3.32 11.36 15.24
N VAL A 129 4.56 11.04 15.59
CA VAL A 129 5.13 9.70 15.37
C VAL A 129 4.43 8.70 16.29
N GLY A 130 3.83 7.65 15.71
CA GLY A 130 3.09 6.63 16.48
C GLY A 130 1.64 7.04 16.79
N GLU A 131 1.21 8.24 16.40
CA GLU A 131 -0.16 8.73 16.58
C GLU A 131 -0.91 8.82 15.24
N GLU A 132 -0.53 8.04 14.23
CA GLU A 132 -1.14 8.09 12.89
C GLU A 132 -2.65 7.79 12.91
N GLY A 133 -3.08 6.80 13.71
CA GLY A 133 -4.50 6.47 13.87
C GLY A 133 -5.29 7.59 14.55
N LYS A 134 -4.79 8.10 15.69
CA LYS A 134 -5.42 9.24 16.37
C LYS A 134 -5.49 10.47 15.46
N TRP A 135 -4.43 10.73 14.70
CA TRP A 135 -4.42 11.82 13.74
C TRP A 135 -5.46 11.61 12.63
N MET A 136 -5.68 10.38 12.17
CA MET A 136 -6.73 10.06 11.20
C MET A 136 -8.11 10.39 11.80
N ASP A 137 -8.40 9.91 13.01
CA ASP A 137 -9.67 10.14 13.71
C ASP A 137 -9.91 11.64 13.94
N ASP A 138 -8.91 12.36 14.44
CA ASP A 138 -8.99 13.80 14.74
C ASP A 138 -9.27 14.64 13.47
N ASN A 139 -8.94 14.14 12.28
CA ASN A 139 -9.14 14.83 11.00
C ASN A 139 -10.27 14.22 10.14
N TRP A 140 -10.95 13.18 10.60
CA TRP A 140 -11.92 12.43 9.78
C TRP A 140 -13.05 13.32 9.25
N SER A 141 -13.64 14.16 10.11
CA SER A 141 -14.70 15.09 9.69
C SER A 141 -14.24 16.11 8.63
N GLU A 142 -12.96 16.46 8.61
CA GLU A 142 -12.39 17.30 7.54
C GLU A 142 -12.28 16.52 6.22
N PHE A 143 -12.01 15.22 6.26
CA PHE A 143 -11.99 14.37 5.07
C PHE A 143 -13.38 14.23 4.48
N GLU A 144 -14.38 13.92 5.30
CA GLU A 144 -15.79 13.84 4.88
C GLU A 144 -16.26 15.18 4.27
N ARG A 145 -15.89 16.31 4.89
CA ARG A 145 -16.20 17.64 4.36
C ARG A 145 -15.58 17.88 2.98
N ARG A 146 -14.35 17.40 2.74
CA ARG A 146 -13.67 17.52 1.43
C ARG A 146 -14.30 16.64 0.38
N VAL A 147 -14.64 15.40 0.72
CA VAL A 147 -15.37 14.49 -0.17
C VAL A 147 -16.72 15.09 -0.56
N ALA A 148 -17.47 15.63 0.41
CA ALA A 148 -18.73 16.34 0.15
C ALA A 148 -18.54 17.59 -0.72
N GLY A 149 -17.36 18.21 -0.68
CA GLY A 149 -16.95 19.31 -1.54
C GLY A 149 -16.43 18.90 -2.92
N GLY A 150 -16.38 17.59 -3.25
CA GLY A 150 -15.94 17.08 -4.55
C GLY A 150 -14.42 16.89 -4.70
N ASP A 151 -13.67 16.80 -3.60
CA ASP A 151 -12.24 16.49 -3.64
C ASP A 151 -12.01 14.98 -3.88
N GLU A 152 -11.81 14.61 -5.15
CA GLU A 152 -11.65 13.22 -5.60
C GLU A 152 -10.44 12.50 -4.98
N ASP A 153 -9.38 13.25 -4.66
CA ASP A 153 -8.20 12.69 -3.99
C ASP A 153 -8.55 12.22 -2.57
N PHE A 154 -9.34 13.01 -1.84
CA PHE A 154 -9.85 12.61 -0.52
C PHE A 154 -10.93 11.53 -0.60
N ARG A 155 -11.69 11.46 -1.71
CA ARG A 155 -12.61 10.34 -1.95
C ARG A 155 -11.83 9.02 -2.00
N GLY A 156 -10.75 8.98 -2.79
CA GLY A 156 -9.87 7.81 -2.86
C GLY A 156 -9.23 7.46 -1.52
N LEU A 157 -8.85 8.46 -0.71
CA LEU A 157 -8.35 8.22 0.65
C LEU A 157 -9.41 7.58 1.56
N VAL A 158 -10.65 8.09 1.55
CA VAL A 158 -11.72 7.54 2.39
C VAL A 158 -12.05 6.11 1.97
N GLU A 159 -12.10 5.84 0.66
CA GLU A 159 -12.28 4.49 0.12
C GLU A 159 -11.15 3.54 0.53
N GLU A 160 -9.88 3.99 0.46
CA GLU A 160 -8.71 3.21 0.92
C GLU A 160 -8.84 2.86 2.42
N VAL A 161 -9.23 3.82 3.26
CA VAL A 161 -9.36 3.60 4.69
C VAL A 161 -10.54 2.70 5.02
N ASP A 162 -11.69 2.88 4.35
CA ASP A 162 -12.86 2.01 4.52
C ASP A 162 -12.54 0.56 4.10
N GLU A 163 -11.80 0.36 3.01
CA GLU A 163 -11.32 -0.95 2.58
C GLU A 163 -10.35 -1.57 3.62
N ALA A 164 -9.47 -0.77 4.22
CA ALA A 164 -8.49 -1.23 5.20
C ALA A 164 -9.09 -1.44 6.62
N ALA A 165 -10.16 -0.73 6.97
CA ALA A 165 -10.81 -0.78 8.28
C ALA A 165 -11.68 -2.03 8.48
N LEU A 166 -11.96 -2.78 7.41
CA LEU A 166 -12.73 -4.02 7.45
C LEU A 166 -11.82 -5.24 7.61
N VAL A 167 -11.56 -5.65 8.85
CA VAL A 167 -10.98 -6.96 9.14
C VAL A 167 -12.11 -7.95 9.41
N TYR A 168 -12.24 -8.93 8.50
CA TYR A 168 -13.13 -10.07 8.68
C TYR A 168 -12.38 -11.24 9.30
N MET A 169 -12.82 -11.68 10.48
CA MET A 169 -12.36 -12.89 11.13
C MET A 169 -13.41 -13.99 10.94
N ALA A 170 -13.03 -15.11 10.33
CA ALA A 170 -13.96 -16.19 10.00
C ALA A 170 -13.60 -17.51 10.69
N TRP A 171 -14.60 -18.17 11.26
CA TRP A 171 -14.51 -19.53 11.83
C TRP A 171 -15.54 -20.43 11.19
N SER A 172 -15.14 -21.65 10.85
CA SER A 172 -16.05 -22.71 10.44
C SER A 172 -16.29 -23.67 11.60
N TYR A 173 -17.47 -24.27 11.60
CA TYR A 173 -17.87 -25.30 12.55
C TYR A 173 -18.50 -26.44 11.77
N VAL A 174 -18.12 -27.68 12.09
CA VAL A 174 -18.78 -28.90 11.60
C VAL A 174 -19.37 -29.59 12.83
N LYS A 175 -20.67 -29.90 12.82
CA LYS A 175 -21.38 -30.43 14.01
C LYS A 175 -21.21 -29.57 15.26
N ASP A 176 -21.26 -28.25 15.10
CA ASP A 176 -21.00 -27.28 16.18
C ASP A 176 -19.58 -27.31 16.79
N ILE A 177 -18.66 -28.09 16.23
CA ILE A 177 -17.25 -28.14 16.66
C ILE A 177 -16.45 -27.20 15.75
N SER A 178 -15.75 -26.24 16.36
CA SER A 178 -14.92 -25.31 15.58
C SER A 178 -13.79 -26.05 14.87
N SER A 179 -13.65 -25.80 13.58
CA SER A 179 -12.53 -26.31 12.79
C SER A 179 -11.26 -25.45 12.97
N GLY A 180 -11.37 -24.30 13.63
CA GLY A 180 -10.28 -23.34 13.81
C GLY A 180 -10.43 -22.07 12.97
N TYR A 181 -9.59 -21.08 13.26
CA TYR A 181 -9.56 -19.80 12.53
C TYR A 181 -9.10 -20.02 11.09
N GLN A 182 -9.89 -19.56 10.11
CA GLN A 182 -9.61 -19.69 8.66
C GLN A 182 -9.35 -21.13 8.18
N VAL A 183 -9.77 -22.14 8.92
CA VAL A 183 -9.71 -23.54 8.48
C VAL A 183 -10.95 -23.86 7.66
N ALA A 184 -10.77 -24.53 6.51
CA ALA A 184 -11.85 -24.87 5.58
C ALA A 184 -12.64 -23.66 5.03
N ILE A 185 -12.15 -22.42 5.22
CA ILE A 185 -12.74 -21.18 4.70
C ILE A 185 -11.72 -20.51 3.78
N ARG A 186 -12.15 -20.11 2.58
CA ARG A 186 -11.33 -19.28 1.69
C ARG A 186 -11.61 -17.81 1.96
N MET A 187 -10.58 -17.05 2.30
CA MET A 187 -10.68 -15.60 2.32
C MET A 187 -10.56 -15.06 0.89
N PRO A 188 -11.37 -14.07 0.50
CA PRO A 188 -11.17 -13.40 -0.77
C PRO A 188 -9.78 -12.73 -0.78
N PRO A 189 -9.05 -12.79 -1.91
CA PRO A 189 -7.76 -12.10 -2.06
C PRO A 189 -7.89 -10.57 -2.00
N SER A 190 -9.10 -10.01 -2.10
CA SER A 190 -9.39 -8.58 -1.96
C SER A 190 -10.82 -8.36 -1.45
N ASN A 191 -11.06 -7.26 -0.73
CA ASN A 191 -12.39 -6.85 -0.29
C ASN A 191 -13.19 -6.08 -1.35
N ARG A 192 -12.84 -6.23 -2.64
CA ARG A 192 -13.53 -5.58 -3.75
C ARG A 192 -14.98 -6.09 -3.89
N PRO A 193 -15.93 -5.24 -4.33
CA PRO A 193 -17.31 -5.66 -4.53
C PRO A 193 -17.43 -6.88 -5.44
N VAL A 194 -18.32 -7.80 -5.08
CA VAL A 194 -18.73 -8.92 -5.93
C VAL A 194 -19.33 -8.35 -7.22
N THR A 195 -18.64 -8.48 -8.35
CA THR A 195 -19.07 -7.88 -9.63
C THR A 195 -20.03 -8.75 -10.43
N ASP A 196 -20.04 -10.06 -10.18
CA ASP A 196 -20.98 -11.01 -10.75
C ASP A 196 -21.75 -11.72 -9.64
N VAL A 197 -23.02 -11.34 -9.50
CA VAL A 197 -23.99 -11.92 -8.54
C VAL A 197 -24.91 -12.95 -9.18
N THR A 198 -24.65 -13.32 -10.45
CA THR A 198 -25.44 -14.28 -11.23
C THR A 198 -24.77 -15.63 -11.36
N SER A 199 -23.54 -15.78 -10.88
CA SER A 199 -22.85 -17.06 -10.84
C SER A 199 -23.49 -18.01 -9.84
N ASP A 200 -23.75 -19.24 -10.28
CA ASP A 200 -24.18 -20.36 -9.44
C ASP A 200 -23.00 -21.01 -8.68
N ASP A 201 -21.76 -20.55 -8.91
CA ASP A 201 -20.58 -21.06 -8.23
C ASP A 201 -20.49 -20.52 -6.79
N ILE A 202 -20.33 -21.41 -5.81
CA ILE A 202 -20.08 -21.04 -4.40
C ILE A 202 -18.66 -20.45 -4.17
N THR A 203 -17.87 -20.29 -5.23
CA THR A 203 -16.50 -19.79 -5.16
C THR A 203 -16.45 -18.27 -5.21
N CYS A 204 -15.49 -17.69 -4.47
CA CYS A 204 -15.22 -16.27 -4.50
C CYS A 204 -14.88 -15.78 -5.93
N ASN A 205 -15.67 -14.84 -6.47
CA ASN A 205 -15.61 -14.38 -7.86
C ASN A 205 -14.46 -13.40 -8.18
N VAL A 206 -13.50 -13.21 -7.27
CA VAL A 206 -12.25 -12.46 -7.51
C VAL A 206 -11.08 -13.40 -7.88
N ASN A 207 -11.28 -14.28 -8.87
CA ASN A 207 -10.32 -15.31 -9.33
C ASN A 207 -10.04 -16.46 -8.33
N GLY A 208 -11.03 -16.85 -7.49
CA GLY A 208 -10.89 -17.90 -6.47
C GLY A 208 -10.77 -19.35 -6.96
N ASN A 209 -10.75 -19.57 -8.29
CA ASN A 209 -10.73 -20.90 -8.91
C ASN A 209 -9.39 -21.63 -8.82
N ASN A 210 -8.30 -20.91 -8.53
CA ASN A 210 -7.02 -21.52 -8.22
C ASN A 210 -7.05 -22.04 -6.79
N VAL A 211 -7.20 -23.36 -6.61
CA VAL A 211 -7.08 -24.00 -5.28
C VAL A 211 -5.62 -23.93 -4.85
N PRO A 212 -5.27 -23.20 -3.77
CA PRO A 212 -3.90 -23.21 -3.28
C PRO A 212 -3.57 -24.62 -2.78
N SER A 213 -2.42 -25.17 -3.17
CA SER A 213 -1.92 -26.42 -2.59
C SER A 213 -1.55 -26.21 -1.12
N GLY A 214 -1.88 -27.16 -0.23
CA GLY A 214 -1.50 -27.11 1.18
C GLY A 214 -2.44 -26.33 2.09
N VAL A 215 -3.70 -26.11 1.68
CA VAL A 215 -4.73 -25.50 2.54
C VAL A 215 -5.23 -26.47 3.63
N SER A 216 -5.52 -25.93 4.81
CA SER A 216 -6.14 -26.68 5.90
C SER A 216 -7.61 -26.96 5.60
N THR A 217 -8.00 -28.23 5.62
CA THR A 217 -9.36 -28.71 5.38
C THR A 217 -10.01 -29.21 6.67
N ALA A 218 -11.33 -29.32 6.67
CA ALA A 218 -12.12 -29.96 7.72
C ALA A 218 -12.92 -31.11 7.10
N ILE A 219 -13.08 -32.21 7.85
CA ILE A 219 -13.86 -33.37 7.40
C ILE A 219 -15.34 -33.10 7.74
N ALA A 220 -16.21 -33.25 6.74
CA ALA A 220 -17.67 -33.22 6.89
C ALA A 220 -18.27 -34.44 6.16
N THR A 221 -19.38 -34.96 6.68
CA THR A 221 -20.16 -36.05 6.09
C THR A 221 -21.50 -35.50 5.58
N GLU A 222 -22.12 -36.18 4.62
CA GLU A 222 -23.50 -35.88 4.20
C GLU A 222 -24.45 -35.89 5.40
N GLY A 223 -25.30 -34.86 5.49
CA GLY A 223 -26.21 -34.58 6.61
C GLY A 223 -25.58 -33.75 7.74
N ASP A 224 -24.29 -33.39 7.65
CA ASP A 224 -23.64 -32.57 8.67
C ASP A 224 -24.00 -31.08 8.49
N ALA A 225 -24.36 -30.42 9.60
CA ALA A 225 -24.52 -28.97 9.62
C ALA A 225 -23.14 -28.28 9.68
N ILE A 226 -22.90 -27.37 8.73
CA ILE A 226 -21.75 -26.48 8.70
C ILE A 226 -22.21 -25.08 9.13
N LYS A 227 -21.52 -24.49 10.12
CA LYS A 227 -21.74 -23.09 10.50
C LYS A 227 -20.53 -22.25 10.16
N VAL A 228 -20.77 -21.04 9.65
CA VAL A 228 -19.72 -20.04 9.44
C VAL A 228 -20.03 -18.84 10.33
N GLN A 229 -19.10 -18.51 11.22
CA GLN A 229 -19.14 -17.28 11.99
C GLN A 229 -18.18 -16.27 11.37
N ILE A 230 -18.72 -15.14 10.93
CA ILE A 230 -17.93 -14.00 10.46
C ILE A 230 -18.05 -12.89 11.50
N ARG A 231 -16.90 -12.40 11.97
CA ARG A 231 -16.82 -11.19 12.80
C ARG A 231 -16.18 -10.09 11.97
N ALA A 232 -16.92 -9.03 11.70
CA ALA A 232 -16.37 -7.81 11.14
C ALA A 232 -16.07 -6.84 12.29
N LYS A 233 -14.82 -6.39 12.37
CA LYS A 233 -14.46 -5.30 13.26
C LYS A 233 -14.20 -4.08 12.40
N ASP A 234 -15.10 -3.10 12.49
CA ASP A 234 -14.88 -1.77 11.94
C ASP A 234 -13.97 -1.02 12.92
N PHE A 235 -12.70 -0.89 12.56
CA PHE A 235 -11.70 -0.25 13.42
C PHE A 235 -11.95 1.25 13.62
N LEU A 236 -12.67 1.91 12.71
CA LEU A 236 -12.99 3.33 12.80
C LEU A 236 -14.22 3.59 13.65
N LYS A 237 -15.26 2.75 13.54
CA LYS A 237 -16.52 2.94 14.29
C LYS A 237 -16.53 2.24 15.64
N GLY A 238 -15.51 1.45 15.95
CA GLY A 238 -15.48 0.57 17.14
C GLY A 238 -16.59 -0.47 17.15
N ALA A 239 -17.32 -0.62 16.04
CA ALA A 239 -18.46 -1.49 15.91
C ALA A 239 -17.98 -2.91 15.58
N GLN A 240 -18.43 -3.87 16.38
CA GLN A 240 -18.28 -5.29 16.09
C GLN A 240 -19.63 -5.81 15.63
N SER A 241 -19.67 -6.38 14.43
CA SER A 241 -20.81 -7.17 13.99
C SER A 241 -20.38 -8.63 13.90
N THR A 242 -21.29 -9.53 14.29
CA THR A 242 -21.08 -10.97 14.20
C THR A 242 -22.29 -11.55 13.48
N THR A 243 -22.03 -12.20 12.36
CA THR A 243 -23.05 -12.93 11.60
C THR A 243 -22.71 -14.41 11.66
N ILE A 244 -23.71 -15.26 11.90
CA ILE A 244 -23.56 -16.70 11.87
C ILE A 244 -24.57 -17.24 10.87
N GLU A 245 -24.09 -17.94 9.86
CA GLU A 245 -24.93 -18.64 8.89
C GLU A 245 -24.72 -20.16 9.01
N THR A 246 -25.78 -20.92 8.79
CA THR A 246 -25.77 -22.39 8.85
C THR A 246 -26.18 -22.94 7.49
N ILE A 247 -25.39 -23.87 6.97
CA ILE A 247 -25.62 -24.57 5.71
C ILE A 247 -25.63 -26.07 6.04
N GLU A 248 -26.63 -26.79 5.55
CA GLU A 248 -26.68 -28.25 5.62
C GLU A 248 -26.06 -28.82 4.34
N VAL A 249 -25.17 -29.80 4.48
CA VAL A 249 -24.45 -30.45 3.37
C VAL A 249 -25.02 -31.83 3.09
#